data_AF-A0A9Q3SX38-F1
#
_entry.id   AF-A0A9Q3SX38-F1
#
_cell.length_a   1.000
_cell.length_b   1.000
_cell.length_c   1.000
_cell.angle_alpha   90.00
_cell.angle_beta   90.00
_cell.angle_gamma   90.00
#
_symmetry.space_group_name_H-M   'P 1'
#
loop_
_entity.id
_entity.type
_entity.pdbx_description
1 polymer ?
#
loop_
_entity_poly.entity_id
_entity_poly.type
_entity_poly.pdbx_seq_one_letter_code
_entity_poly.pdbx_strand_id
1 'polypeptide(L)'
;MKRPVFIALDFPDAKTTRLFLNDFLKIADKPAIKIGMELFFAEGPEFVRELHSQGFTIFLDLKLYDIPTTVGHAVASIAKLNVQYLTVHAAGGTKMLRQAVANKGKEMKLLAVTQLTSFSEADMQATQLTSSNMTENVIHLAELAYQSGIDGTISAPLEAGFIQQKTNDSFLRITPGIRLTGDSTDDQNRITTPAKARELGATGLVVGRSVTKSNDPVAAYQRVLLEWSN
;
A
#
# COMPACT_ATOMS: atom_id res chain seq x y z
N MET A 1 -16.12 -9.15 4.30
CA MET A 1 -15.53 -8.53 3.09
C MET A 1 -14.22 -9.23 2.77
N LYS A 2 -13.92 -9.48 1.49
CA LYS A 2 -12.63 -10.03 1.06
C LYS A 2 -11.53 -9.02 1.38
N ARG A 3 -10.53 -9.44 2.16
CA ARG A 3 -9.40 -8.59 2.57
C ARG A 3 -8.39 -8.51 1.42
N PRO A 4 -8.02 -7.31 0.91
CA PRO A 4 -7.19 -7.21 -0.28
C PRO A 4 -5.76 -7.72 -0.06
N VAL A 5 -5.21 -8.36 -1.09
CA VAL A 5 -3.80 -8.71 -1.21
C VAL A 5 -3.30 -8.07 -2.49
N PHE A 6 -2.32 -7.18 -2.37
CA PHE A 6 -1.70 -6.45 -3.46
C PHE A 6 -0.33 -7.05 -3.79
N ILE A 7 -0.12 -7.47 -5.04
CA ILE A 7 1.22 -7.85 -5.52
C ILE A 7 1.97 -6.59 -5.92
N ALA A 8 3.14 -6.34 -5.34
CA ALA A 8 4.02 -5.24 -5.69
C ALA A 8 4.75 -5.52 -7.01
N LEU A 9 4.39 -4.77 -8.06
CA LEU A 9 5.03 -4.83 -9.37
C LEU A 9 6.25 -3.92 -9.41
N ASP A 10 7.23 -4.23 -8.55
CA ASP A 10 8.49 -3.50 -8.48
C ASP A 10 9.42 -4.03 -9.59
N PHE A 11 9.05 -3.73 -10.84
CA PHE A 11 9.75 -4.08 -12.07
C PHE A 11 10.18 -2.81 -12.82
N PRO A 12 11.29 -2.87 -13.58
CA PRO A 12 11.85 -1.67 -14.20
C PRO A 12 11.07 -1.20 -15.44
N ASP A 13 10.29 -2.07 -16.07
CA ASP A 13 9.63 -1.79 -17.35
C ASP A 13 8.34 -2.60 -17.56
N ALA A 14 7.55 -2.17 -18.56
CA ALA A 14 6.32 -2.81 -18.95
C ALA A 14 6.54 -4.21 -19.55
N LYS A 15 7.68 -4.48 -20.19
CA LYS A 15 7.97 -5.78 -20.81
C LYS A 15 8.04 -6.87 -19.73
N THR A 16 8.85 -6.64 -18.71
CA THR A 16 9.04 -7.52 -17.56
C THR A 16 7.74 -7.70 -16.80
N THR A 17 6.99 -6.60 -16.59
CA THR A 17 5.68 -6.64 -15.94
C THR A 17 4.68 -7.50 -16.70
N ARG A 18 4.56 -7.34 -18.02
CA ARG A 18 3.65 -8.15 -18.85
C ARG A 18 4.00 -9.64 -18.80
N LEU A 19 5.29 -9.97 -18.90
CA LEU A 19 5.76 -11.35 -18.81
C LEU A 19 5.34 -12.00 -17.48
N PHE A 20 5.51 -11.29 -16.36
CA PHE A 20 5.08 -11.76 -15.05
C PHE A 20 3.55 -11.94 -14.95
N LEU A 21 2.78 -10.98 -15.47
CA LEU A 21 1.31 -11.01 -15.35
C LEU A 21 0.63 -12.03 -16.27
N ASN A 22 1.31 -12.55 -17.30
CA ASN A 22 0.74 -13.53 -18.24
C ASN A 22 0.12 -14.75 -17.54
N ASP A 23 0.70 -15.23 -16.45
CA ASP A 23 0.17 -16.38 -15.72
C ASP A 23 -1.06 -16.01 -14.88
N PHE A 24 -1.09 -14.80 -14.33
CA PHE A 24 -2.25 -14.28 -13.60
C PHE A 24 -3.44 -13.94 -14.52
N LEU A 25 -3.20 -13.67 -15.81
CA LEU A 25 -4.29 -13.48 -16.77
C LEU A 25 -5.11 -14.75 -17.01
N LYS A 26 -4.54 -15.93 -16.70
CA LYS A 26 -5.16 -17.25 -16.92
C LYS A 26 -6.04 -17.71 -15.76
N ILE A 27 -5.99 -17.03 -14.60
CA ILE A 27 -6.77 -17.41 -13.42
C ILE A 27 -7.96 -16.46 -13.22
N ALA A 28 -9.06 -17.00 -12.69
CA ALA A 28 -10.27 -16.22 -12.44
C ALA A 28 -10.10 -15.23 -11.28
N ASP A 29 -9.47 -15.68 -10.19
CA ASP A 29 -9.23 -14.85 -9.01
C ASP A 29 -7.91 -14.06 -9.14
N LYS A 30 -7.95 -13.01 -9.96
CA LYS A 30 -6.79 -12.15 -10.21
C LYS A 30 -6.38 -11.39 -8.94
N PRO A 31 -5.08 -11.22 -8.70
CA PRO A 31 -4.60 -10.36 -7.63
C PRO A 31 -4.95 -8.90 -7.90
N ALA A 32 -5.12 -8.12 -6.82
CA ALA A 32 -4.92 -6.69 -6.94
C ALA A 32 -3.41 -6.43 -7.11
N ILE A 33 -3.03 -5.41 -7.86
CA ILE A 33 -1.64 -5.10 -8.15
C ILE A 33 -1.29 -3.69 -7.66
N LYS A 34 -0.07 -3.55 -7.14
CA LYS A 34 0.50 -2.28 -6.71
C LYS A 34 1.54 -1.83 -7.72
N ILE A 35 1.32 -0.67 -8.31
CA ILE A 35 2.26 0.02 -9.20
C ILE A 35 2.98 1.08 -8.38
N GLY A 36 4.29 0.90 -8.17
CA GLY A 36 5.13 1.85 -7.45
C GLY A 36 5.71 2.94 -8.35
N MET A 37 6.56 3.80 -7.75
CA MET A 37 7.22 4.90 -8.45
C MET A 37 8.08 4.44 -9.63
N GLU A 38 8.87 3.36 -9.48
CA GLU A 38 9.75 2.84 -10.54
C GLU A 38 8.99 2.61 -11.84
N LEU A 39 7.97 1.74 -11.78
CA LEU A 39 7.18 1.37 -12.94
C LEU A 39 6.32 2.54 -13.46
N PHE A 40 5.73 3.34 -12.56
CA PHE A 40 4.90 4.47 -12.99
C PHE A 40 5.71 5.58 -13.65
N PHE A 41 6.93 5.85 -13.19
CA PHE A 41 7.80 6.86 -13.80
C PHE A 41 8.43 6.38 -15.11
N ALA A 42 8.63 5.07 -15.26
CA ALA A 42 9.09 4.48 -16.52
C ALA A 42 7.99 4.48 -17.60
N GLU A 43 6.77 4.07 -17.25
CA GLU A 43 5.73 3.71 -18.24
C GLU A 43 4.53 4.67 -18.25
N GLY A 44 4.34 5.44 -17.18
CA GLY A 44 3.31 6.47 -17.09
C GLY A 44 1.86 5.96 -17.01
N PRO A 45 0.89 6.87 -17.16
CA PRO A 45 -0.54 6.58 -16.96
C PRO A 45 -1.15 5.64 -17.99
N GLU A 46 -0.61 5.57 -19.21
CA GLU A 46 -1.17 4.70 -20.26
C GLU A 46 -0.98 3.22 -19.92
N PHE A 47 0.15 2.86 -19.32
CA PHE A 47 0.34 1.49 -18.85
C PHE A 47 -0.58 1.14 -17.68
N VAL A 48 -0.90 2.10 -16.81
CA VAL A 48 -1.92 1.91 -15.77
C VAL A 48 -3.30 1.62 -16.39
N ARG A 49 -3.69 2.35 -17.44
CA ARG A 49 -4.95 2.11 -18.18
C ARG A 49 -4.98 0.72 -18.82
N GLU A 50 -3.86 0.31 -19.42
CA GLU A 50 -3.71 -1.03 -20.01
C GLU A 50 -3.99 -2.10 -18.95
N LEU A 51 -3.30 -2.06 -17.81
CA LEU A 51 -3.47 -3.06 -16.75
C LEU A 51 -4.88 -3.05 -16.14
N HIS A 52 -5.47 -1.87 -15.96
CA HIS A 52 -6.87 -1.76 -15.53
C HIS A 52 -7.83 -2.41 -16.55
N SER A 53 -7.62 -2.19 -17.86
CA SER A 53 -8.44 -2.78 -18.93
C SER A 53 -8.35 -4.31 -18.99
N GLN A 54 -7.26 -4.89 -18.50
CA GLN A 54 -7.09 -6.34 -18.36
C GLN A 54 -7.82 -6.91 -17.12
N GLY A 55 -8.54 -6.07 -16.37
CA GLY A 55 -9.37 -6.46 -15.24
C GLY A 55 -8.62 -6.51 -13.90
N PHE A 56 -7.43 -5.93 -13.80
CA PHE A 56 -6.71 -5.82 -12.53
C PHE A 56 -7.27 -4.68 -11.67
N THR A 57 -7.44 -4.94 -10.38
CA THR A 57 -7.62 -3.88 -9.37
C THR A 57 -6.28 -3.19 -9.13
N ILE A 58 -6.23 -1.87 -9.30
CA ILE A 58 -5.00 -1.08 -9.25
C ILE A 58 -4.88 -0.33 -7.92
N PHE A 59 -3.73 -0.51 -7.28
CA PHE A 59 -3.21 0.34 -6.23
C PHE A 59 -2.00 1.12 -6.76
N LEU A 60 -2.15 2.44 -6.91
CA LEU A 60 -1.09 3.34 -7.32
C LEU A 60 -0.33 3.89 -6.09
N ASP A 61 0.91 3.44 -5.88
CA ASP A 61 1.70 3.73 -4.68
C ASP A 61 2.75 4.84 -4.92
N LEU A 62 2.28 6.07 -5.11
CA LEU A 62 3.12 7.24 -5.42
C LEU A 62 3.39 8.16 -4.23
N LYS A 63 2.75 7.90 -3.09
CA LYS A 63 3.00 8.58 -1.82
C LYS A 63 3.00 10.10 -1.95
N LEU A 64 1.96 10.66 -2.57
CA LEU A 64 1.89 12.10 -2.87
C LEU A 64 2.16 12.92 -1.61
N TYR A 65 3.09 13.86 -1.71
CA TYR A 65 3.53 14.70 -0.61
C TYR A 65 4.02 16.05 -1.14
N ASP A 66 3.15 17.05 -1.07
CA ASP A 66 3.38 18.40 -1.59
C ASP A 66 2.42 19.36 -0.87
N ILE A 67 2.37 20.63 -1.28
CA ILE A 67 1.39 21.59 -0.78
C ILE A 67 -0.05 21.13 -1.10
N PRO A 68 -1.05 21.54 -0.30
CA PRO A 68 -2.41 21.00 -0.40
C PRO A 68 -3.05 21.07 -1.79
N THR A 69 -2.90 22.19 -2.50
CA THR A 69 -3.49 22.40 -3.83
C THR A 69 -2.88 21.46 -4.88
N THR A 70 -1.56 21.27 -4.85
CA THR A 70 -0.84 20.38 -5.77
C THR A 70 -1.30 18.95 -5.57
N VAL A 71 -1.37 18.48 -4.31
CA VAL A 71 -1.87 17.13 -4.01
C VAL A 71 -3.32 16.96 -4.43
N GLY A 72 -4.19 17.94 -4.18
CA GLY A 72 -5.58 17.92 -4.66
C GLY A 72 -5.69 17.74 -6.17
N HIS A 73 -4.94 18.54 -6.95
CA HIS A 73 -4.91 18.43 -8.41
C HIS A 73 -4.31 17.12 -8.93
N ALA A 74 -3.27 16.61 -8.26
CA ALA A 74 -2.68 15.31 -8.58
C ALA A 74 -3.68 14.17 -8.35
N VAL A 75 -4.39 14.17 -7.23
CA VAL A 75 -5.45 13.19 -6.93
C VAL A 75 -6.57 13.27 -7.98
N ALA A 76 -7.05 14.47 -8.32
CA ALA A 76 -8.07 14.65 -9.36
C ALA A 76 -7.62 14.11 -10.73
N SER A 77 -6.33 14.27 -11.06
CA SER A 77 -5.75 13.77 -12.31
C SER A 77 -5.66 12.24 -12.32
N ILE A 78 -5.19 11.65 -11.22
CA ILE A 78 -5.09 10.20 -11.05
C ILE A 78 -6.48 9.54 -11.02
N ALA A 79 -7.50 10.21 -10.47
CA ALA A 79 -8.87 9.69 -10.47
C ALA A 79 -9.41 9.39 -11.89
N LYS A 80 -8.93 10.09 -12.91
CA LYS A 80 -9.28 9.83 -14.33
C LYS A 80 -8.69 8.53 -14.89
N LEU A 81 -7.79 7.87 -14.14
CA LEU A 81 -7.25 6.55 -14.46
C LEU A 81 -8.12 5.40 -13.93
N ASN A 82 -9.17 5.71 -13.15
CA ASN A 82 -10.04 4.71 -12.51
C ASN A 82 -9.28 3.72 -11.61
N VAL A 83 -8.21 4.16 -10.94
CA VAL A 83 -7.50 3.32 -9.95
C VAL A 83 -8.30 3.23 -8.64
N GLN A 84 -8.22 2.08 -7.97
CA GLN A 84 -9.01 1.81 -6.77
C GLN A 84 -8.32 2.30 -5.49
N TYR A 85 -6.98 2.38 -5.48
CA TYR A 85 -6.22 2.84 -4.32
C TYR A 85 -5.11 3.80 -4.74
N LEU A 86 -4.85 4.82 -3.91
CA LEU A 86 -3.77 5.78 -4.08
C LEU A 86 -3.14 6.13 -2.73
N THR A 87 -1.80 6.21 -2.67
CA THR A 87 -1.11 6.68 -1.45
C THR A 87 -0.84 8.18 -1.42
N VAL A 88 -0.92 8.72 -0.21
CA VAL A 88 -0.48 10.07 0.19
C VAL A 88 0.35 9.97 1.47
N HIS A 89 1.21 10.93 1.80
CA HIS A 89 1.91 10.93 3.09
C HIS A 89 1.09 11.62 4.19
N ALA A 90 0.90 10.97 5.34
CA ALA A 90 0.23 11.57 6.50
C ALA A 90 0.99 12.81 7.01
N ALA A 91 2.32 12.81 6.88
CA ALA A 91 3.19 13.91 7.28
C ALA A 91 2.92 15.24 6.54
N GLY A 92 2.17 15.24 5.44
CA GLY A 92 1.68 16.47 4.81
C GLY A 92 0.57 17.20 5.56
N GLY A 93 0.07 16.60 6.63
CA GLY A 93 -0.82 17.24 7.57
C GLY A 93 -2.26 17.40 7.06
N THR A 94 -3.13 17.78 7.99
CA THR A 94 -4.59 17.78 7.79
C THR A 94 -5.06 18.57 6.58
N LYS A 95 -4.44 19.72 6.28
CA LYS A 95 -4.84 20.56 5.13
C LYS A 95 -4.60 19.84 3.80
N MET A 96 -3.46 19.18 3.65
CA MET A 96 -3.12 18.42 2.44
C MET A 96 -4.02 17.20 2.29
N LEU A 97 -4.20 16.44 3.37
CA LEU A 97 -5.05 15.24 3.35
C LEU A 97 -6.51 15.57 3.02
N ARG A 98 -7.07 16.64 3.58
CA ARG A 98 -8.43 17.08 3.24
C ARG A 98 -8.56 17.51 1.77
N GLN A 99 -7.53 18.14 1.20
CA GLN A 99 -7.52 18.44 -0.24
C GLN A 99 -7.47 17.18 -1.10
N ALA A 100 -6.71 16.16 -0.70
CA ALA A 100 -6.70 14.87 -1.36
C ALA A 100 -8.11 14.23 -1.32
N VAL A 101 -8.74 14.17 -0.14
CA VAL A 101 -10.08 13.60 0.04
C VAL A 101 -11.13 14.34 -0.78
N ALA A 102 -11.08 15.67 -0.83
CA ALA A 102 -12.05 16.47 -1.60
C ALA A 102 -11.98 16.23 -3.11
N ASN A 103 -10.85 15.72 -3.62
CA ASN A 103 -10.60 15.53 -5.06
C ASN A 103 -10.53 14.06 -5.49
N LYS A 104 -10.75 13.10 -4.56
CA LYS A 104 -10.71 11.67 -4.90
C LYS A 104 -11.95 11.24 -5.68
N GLY A 105 -11.79 10.26 -6.57
CA GLY A 105 -12.93 9.60 -7.21
C GLY A 105 -13.79 8.86 -6.17
N LYS A 106 -15.10 8.74 -6.40
CA LYS A 106 -16.05 8.15 -5.44
C LYS A 106 -15.64 6.77 -4.93
N GLU A 107 -15.14 5.93 -5.84
CA GLU A 107 -14.74 4.55 -5.56
C GLU A 107 -13.25 4.42 -5.18
N MET A 108 -12.48 5.50 -5.28
CA MET A 108 -11.05 5.50 -4.93
C MET A 108 -10.87 5.57 -3.43
N LYS A 109 -9.98 4.73 -2.92
CA LYS A 109 -9.52 4.76 -1.53
C LYS A 109 -8.16 5.43 -1.43
N LEU A 110 -8.06 6.40 -0.54
CA LEU A 110 -6.78 7.02 -0.17
C LEU A 110 -6.18 6.29 1.01
N LEU A 111 -4.88 5.99 0.91
CA LEU A 111 -4.11 5.32 1.96
C LEU A 111 -2.98 6.24 2.41
N ALA A 112 -3.01 6.68 3.66
CA ALA A 112 -1.98 7.55 4.20
C ALA A 112 -0.78 6.72 4.69
N VAL A 113 0.39 6.95 4.11
CA VAL A 113 1.65 6.42 4.64
C VAL A 113 1.97 7.13 5.95
N THR A 114 2.09 6.37 7.05
CA THR A 114 2.52 6.90 8.35
C THR A 114 4.04 7.08 8.36
N GLN A 115 4.78 6.07 8.83
CA GLN A 115 6.23 5.99 8.72
C GLN A 115 6.62 4.88 7.75
N LEU A 116 7.68 5.10 6.96
CA LEU A 116 8.19 4.07 6.06
C LEU A 116 8.70 2.88 6.86
N THR A 117 8.46 1.66 6.39
CA THR A 117 8.89 0.46 7.12
C THR A 117 10.41 0.32 7.24
N SER A 118 11.15 0.99 6.35
CA SER A 118 12.62 1.12 6.36
C SER A 118 13.16 2.18 7.33
N PHE A 119 12.33 3.08 7.84
CA PHE A 119 12.76 4.20 8.68
C PHE A 119 12.80 3.80 10.15
N SER A 120 13.94 3.97 10.81
CA SER A 120 14.09 3.64 12.23
C SER A 120 13.59 4.76 13.14
N GLU A 121 13.40 4.48 14.43
CA GLU A 121 13.05 5.50 15.41
C GLU A 121 14.13 6.59 15.52
N ALA A 122 15.41 6.20 15.49
CA ALA A 122 16.52 7.15 15.52
C ALA A 122 16.52 8.06 14.29
N ASP A 123 16.32 7.49 13.09
CA ASP A 123 16.22 8.29 11.86
C ASP A 123 15.02 9.25 11.92
N MET A 124 13.88 8.80 12.45
CA MET A 124 12.68 9.61 12.64
C MET A 124 12.93 10.78 13.58
N GLN A 125 13.47 10.51 14.76
CA GLN A 125 13.76 11.55 15.75
C GLN A 125 14.75 12.59 15.21
N ALA A 126 15.81 12.15 14.54
CA ALA A 126 16.81 13.04 13.95
C ALA A 126 16.25 13.87 12.79
N THR A 127 15.51 13.23 11.87
CA THR A 127 15.02 13.90 10.64
C THR A 127 13.85 14.84 10.92
N GLN A 128 12.93 14.42 11.80
CA GLN A 128 11.71 15.17 12.10
C GLN A 128 11.87 16.08 13.32
N LEU A 129 13.06 16.09 13.95
CA LEU A 129 13.37 16.85 15.15
C LEU A 129 12.30 16.64 16.25
N THR A 130 12.04 15.36 16.54
CA THR A 130 11.02 14.95 17.52
C THR A 130 11.63 14.06 18.60
N SER A 131 11.04 14.07 19.79
CA SER A 131 11.35 13.16 20.89
C SER A 131 10.37 11.99 21.02
N SER A 132 9.33 11.94 20.18
CA SER A 132 8.36 10.84 20.20
C SER A 132 9.02 9.51 19.82
N ASN A 133 8.50 8.41 20.35
CA ASN A 133 8.86 7.09 19.86
C ASN A 133 8.10 6.75 18.55
N MET A 134 8.57 5.74 17.82
CA MET A 134 8.03 5.33 16.52
C MET A 134 6.53 5.00 16.60
N THR A 135 6.12 4.26 17.62
CA THR A 135 4.74 3.83 17.80
C THR A 135 3.80 5.02 18.03
N GLU A 136 4.18 5.94 18.92
CA GLU A 136 3.42 7.17 19.18
C GLU A 136 3.24 8.00 17.92
N ASN A 137 4.32 8.18 17.16
CA ASN A 137 4.29 8.96 15.93
C ASN A 137 3.38 8.30 14.88
N VAL A 138 3.50 6.98 14.67
CA VAL A 138 2.64 6.25 13.73
C VAL A 138 1.17 6.35 14.13
N ILE A 139 0.84 6.17 15.41
CA ILE A 139 -0.52 6.29 15.92
C ILE A 139 -1.05 7.70 15.67
N HIS A 140 -0.26 8.73 16.00
CA HIS A 140 -0.64 10.12 15.80
C HIS A 140 -0.94 10.43 14.31
N LEU A 141 -0.07 9.99 13.40
CA LEU A 141 -0.26 10.16 11.97
C LEU A 141 -1.49 9.40 11.44
N ALA A 142 -1.76 8.21 11.98
CA ALA A 142 -2.96 7.43 11.63
C ALA A 142 -4.25 8.10 12.12
N GLU A 143 -4.27 8.61 13.35
CA GLU A 143 -5.38 9.41 13.90
C GLU A 143 -5.63 10.66 13.05
N LEU A 144 -4.57 11.39 12.68
CA LEU A 144 -4.66 12.58 11.84
C LEU A 144 -5.23 12.25 10.46
N ALA A 145 -4.82 11.13 9.85
CA ALA A 145 -5.35 10.67 8.57
C ALA A 145 -6.84 10.30 8.67
N TYR A 146 -7.21 9.55 9.70
CA TYR A 146 -8.60 9.17 9.98
C TYR A 146 -9.50 10.39 10.16
N GLN A 147 -9.10 11.35 11.00
CA GLN A 147 -9.83 12.60 11.21
C GLN A 147 -9.89 13.51 9.98
N SER A 148 -9.00 13.30 9.01
CA SER A 148 -8.99 14.01 7.72
C SER A 148 -9.90 13.38 6.67
N GLY A 149 -10.51 12.22 6.95
CA GLY A 149 -11.40 11.50 6.04
C GLY A 149 -10.68 10.56 5.06
N ILE A 150 -9.41 10.23 5.33
CA ILE A 150 -8.67 9.21 4.55
C ILE A 150 -9.26 7.82 4.85
N ASP A 151 -9.22 6.90 3.89
CA ASP A 151 -9.86 5.58 4.00
C ASP A 151 -9.01 4.56 4.78
N GLY A 152 -7.72 4.81 4.96
CA GLY A 152 -6.83 3.96 5.74
C GLY A 152 -5.37 4.38 5.73
N THR A 153 -4.50 3.51 6.24
CA THR A 153 -3.06 3.73 6.30
C THR A 153 -2.24 2.66 5.58
N ILE A 154 -1.02 3.04 5.23
CA ILE A 154 0.11 2.13 5.02
C ILE A 154 0.98 2.21 6.27
N SER A 155 1.13 1.09 6.98
CA SER A 155 1.88 0.99 8.24
C SER A 155 2.50 -0.39 8.40
N ALA A 156 3.46 -0.56 9.31
CA ALA A 156 4.01 -1.87 9.61
C ALA A 156 2.97 -2.78 10.30
N PRO A 157 3.11 -4.11 10.20
CA PRO A 157 2.14 -5.05 10.77
C PRO A 157 1.92 -4.90 12.28
N LEU A 158 2.97 -4.64 13.05
CA LEU A 158 2.90 -4.50 14.51
C LEU A 158 2.09 -3.27 14.96
N GLU A 159 1.92 -2.28 14.09
CA GLU A 159 1.22 -1.04 14.38
C GLU A 159 -0.30 -1.16 14.16
N ALA A 160 -0.75 -2.19 13.43
CA ALA A 160 -2.14 -2.32 13.00
C ALA A 160 -3.13 -2.39 14.19
N GLY A 161 -2.82 -3.15 15.23
CA GLY A 161 -3.67 -3.25 16.42
C GLY A 161 -3.80 -1.92 17.17
N PHE A 162 -2.71 -1.15 17.27
CA PHE A 162 -2.75 0.18 17.90
C PHE A 162 -3.55 1.18 17.06
N ILE A 163 -3.40 1.16 15.73
CA ILE A 163 -4.18 2.01 14.83
C ILE A 163 -5.67 1.67 14.94
N GLN A 164 -6.03 0.39 15.03
CA GLN A 164 -7.43 -0.02 15.19
C GLN A 164 -8.06 0.60 16.45
N GLN A 165 -7.36 0.64 17.58
CA GLN A 165 -7.87 1.21 18.83
C GLN A 165 -8.19 2.72 18.76
N LYS A 166 -7.62 3.40 17.77
CA LYS A 166 -7.75 4.85 17.59
C LYS A 166 -8.62 5.26 16.41
N THR A 167 -9.07 4.28 15.64
CA THR A 167 -9.87 4.45 14.44
C THR A 167 -11.11 3.57 14.53
N ASN A 168 -11.74 3.22 13.40
CA ASN A 168 -12.90 2.35 13.38
C ASN A 168 -12.63 1.09 12.54
N ASP A 169 -13.55 0.12 12.59
CA ASP A 169 -13.38 -1.16 11.90
C ASP A 169 -13.35 -1.03 10.37
N SER A 170 -13.88 0.06 9.81
CA SER A 170 -13.85 0.33 8.37
C SER A 170 -12.55 0.98 7.89
N PHE A 171 -11.74 1.53 8.80
CA PHE A 171 -10.48 2.18 8.47
C PHE A 171 -9.43 1.13 8.07
N LEU A 172 -8.92 1.22 6.84
CA LEU A 172 -8.00 0.22 6.32
C LEU A 172 -6.63 0.34 6.98
N ARG A 173 -6.01 -0.81 7.23
CA ARG A 173 -4.64 -0.97 7.75
C ARG A 173 -3.91 -1.89 6.79
N ILE A 174 -3.32 -1.30 5.75
CA ILE A 174 -2.67 -2.03 4.66
C ILE A 174 -1.18 -2.18 5.00
N THR A 175 -0.72 -3.41 5.13
CA THR A 175 0.62 -3.69 5.67
C THR A 175 1.55 -4.26 4.58
N PRO A 176 2.64 -3.57 4.22
CA PRO A 176 3.75 -4.14 3.47
C PRO A 176 4.64 -5.01 4.38
N GLY A 177 5.76 -5.50 3.85
CA GLY A 177 6.71 -6.31 4.63
C GLY A 177 6.28 -7.77 4.83
N ILE A 178 5.36 -8.28 4.01
CA ILE A 178 4.87 -9.66 4.12
C ILE A 178 5.86 -10.64 3.48
N ARG A 179 6.11 -11.76 4.16
CA ARG A 179 6.96 -12.88 3.72
C ARG A 179 6.29 -14.21 3.99
N LEU A 180 6.47 -15.18 3.08
CA LEU A 180 6.08 -16.57 3.33
C LEU A 180 7.17 -17.26 4.16
N THR A 181 6.78 -18.27 4.93
CA THR A 181 7.74 -19.08 5.68
C THR A 181 8.71 -19.77 4.71
N GLY A 182 10.00 -19.50 4.88
CA GLY A 182 11.10 -19.98 4.03
C GLY A 182 11.76 -18.92 3.14
N ASP A 183 11.20 -17.70 3.09
CA ASP A 183 11.77 -16.60 2.31
C ASP A 183 12.97 -15.93 2.99
N SER A 184 13.85 -15.31 2.19
CA SER A 184 14.96 -14.46 2.66
C SER A 184 14.48 -13.17 3.36
N THR A 185 15.22 -12.75 4.39
CA THR A 185 15.06 -11.49 5.10
C THR A 185 15.97 -10.41 4.48
N ASP A 186 15.58 -9.86 3.33
CA ASP A 186 16.33 -8.78 2.66
C ASP A 186 16.16 -7.40 3.38
N ASP A 187 16.18 -6.28 2.66
CA ASP A 187 16.11 -4.85 3.10
C ASP A 187 14.89 -4.40 3.95
N GLN A 188 14.03 -5.31 4.40
CA GLN A 188 12.87 -4.97 5.23
C GLN A 188 13.14 -5.29 6.71
N ASN A 189 13.22 -4.26 7.54
CA ASN A 189 13.51 -4.39 8.98
C ASN A 189 12.33 -4.93 9.81
N ARG A 190 11.10 -4.91 9.28
CA ARG A 190 9.86 -5.22 10.03
C ARG A 190 8.93 -6.14 9.24
N ILE A 191 9.38 -7.39 9.03
CA ILE A 191 8.63 -8.40 8.26
C ILE A 191 7.67 -9.24 9.11
N THR A 192 6.64 -9.82 8.47
CA THR A 192 5.74 -10.78 9.11
C THR A 192 5.13 -11.76 8.08
N THR A 193 4.44 -12.80 8.55
CA THR A 193 3.68 -13.73 7.69
C THR A 193 2.25 -13.25 7.44
N PRO A 194 1.58 -13.66 6.35
CA PRO A 194 0.17 -13.33 6.12
C PRO A 194 -0.73 -13.68 7.32
N ALA A 195 -0.58 -14.87 7.89
CA ALA A 195 -1.34 -15.31 9.05
C ALA A 195 -1.11 -14.40 10.26
N LYS A 196 0.15 -14.03 10.54
CA LYS A 196 0.47 -13.17 11.67
C LYS A 196 -0.01 -11.74 11.47
N ALA A 197 0.08 -11.19 10.26
CA ALA A 197 -0.47 -9.88 9.93
C ALA A 197 -1.97 -9.80 10.25
N ARG A 198 -2.73 -10.89 10.02
CA ARG A 198 -4.15 -10.95 10.34
C ARG A 198 -4.39 -10.89 11.83
N GLU A 199 -3.67 -11.69 12.61
CA GLU A 199 -3.76 -11.70 14.07
C GLU A 199 -3.46 -10.33 14.66
N LEU A 200 -2.52 -9.60 14.05
CA LEU A 200 -2.15 -8.24 14.44
C LEU A 200 -3.18 -7.17 14.02
N GLY A 201 -4.24 -7.55 13.29
CA GLY A 201 -5.35 -6.66 12.94
C GLY A 201 -5.22 -5.97 11.59
N ALA A 202 -4.29 -6.38 10.72
CA ALA A 202 -4.20 -5.87 9.36
C ALA A 202 -5.50 -6.14 8.58
N THR A 203 -5.86 -5.22 7.67
CA THR A 203 -7.05 -5.39 6.80
C THR A 203 -6.68 -5.66 5.35
N GLY A 204 -5.41 -5.52 4.98
CA GLY A 204 -4.91 -5.89 3.66
C GLY A 204 -3.38 -5.96 3.64
N LEU A 205 -2.85 -6.62 2.62
CA LEU A 205 -1.43 -6.97 2.53
C LEU A 205 -0.81 -6.40 1.25
N VAL A 206 0.44 -5.95 1.33
CA VAL A 206 1.29 -5.73 0.15
C VAL A 206 2.41 -6.76 0.16
N VAL A 207 2.48 -7.57 -0.89
CA VAL A 207 3.43 -8.68 -1.03
C VAL A 207 4.24 -8.47 -2.30
N GLY A 208 5.57 -8.45 -2.19
CA GLY A 208 6.47 -8.30 -3.34
C GLY A 208 7.19 -9.60 -3.65
N ARG A 209 8.47 -9.66 -3.26
CA ARG A 209 9.41 -10.72 -3.61
C ARG A 209 8.96 -12.16 -3.34
N SER A 210 8.21 -12.39 -2.27
CA SER A 210 7.64 -13.72 -1.97
C SER A 210 6.80 -14.28 -3.12
N VAL A 211 6.22 -13.40 -3.93
CA VAL A 211 5.47 -13.78 -5.13
C VAL A 211 6.31 -13.51 -6.39
N THR A 212 6.90 -12.32 -6.53
CA THR A 212 7.57 -11.91 -7.78
C THR A 212 8.89 -12.63 -8.06
N LYS A 213 9.55 -13.19 -7.04
CA LYS A 213 10.78 -13.99 -7.19
C LYS A 213 10.54 -15.50 -7.00
N SER A 214 9.28 -15.94 -6.87
CA SER A 214 8.93 -17.35 -6.81
C SER A 214 9.12 -18.02 -8.17
N ASN A 215 9.55 -19.29 -8.17
CA ASN A 215 9.56 -20.13 -9.38
C ASN A 215 8.15 -20.37 -9.94
N ASP A 216 7.13 -20.32 -9.07
CA ASP A 216 5.72 -20.35 -9.43
C ASP A 216 4.99 -19.20 -8.70
N PRO A 217 4.85 -18.03 -9.35
CA PRO A 217 4.19 -16.88 -8.74
C PRO A 217 2.71 -17.11 -8.43
N VAL A 218 2.00 -17.90 -9.24
CA VAL A 218 0.57 -18.16 -9.03
C VAL A 218 0.38 -19.04 -7.80
N ALA A 219 1.17 -20.10 -7.64
CA ALA A 219 1.13 -20.94 -6.45
C ALA A 219 1.56 -20.17 -5.18
N ALA A 220 2.57 -19.30 -5.27
CA ALA A 220 2.97 -18.44 -4.16
C ALA A 220 1.85 -17.48 -3.74
N TYR A 221 1.18 -16.84 -4.70
CA TYR A 221 0.04 -15.97 -4.44
C TYR A 221 -1.13 -16.74 -3.80
N GLN A 222 -1.45 -17.95 -4.29
CA GLN A 222 -2.49 -18.80 -3.69
C GLN A 222 -2.15 -19.18 -2.24
N ARG A 223 -0.88 -19.47 -1.95
CA ARG A 223 -0.43 -19.71 -0.57
C ARG A 223 -0.60 -18.49 0.33
N VAL A 224 -0.27 -17.28 -0.17
CA VAL A 224 -0.55 -16.04 0.55
C VAL A 224 -2.04 -15.92 0.87
N LEU A 225 -2.92 -16.16 -0.10
CA LEU A 225 -4.36 -16.10 0.11
C LEU A 225 -4.84 -17.12 1.16
N LEU A 226 -4.31 -18.34 1.14
CA LEU A 226 -4.64 -19.38 2.11
C LEU A 226 -4.24 -18.97 3.53
N GLU A 227 -2.98 -18.56 3.72
CA GLU A 227 -2.47 -18.09 5.02
C GLU A 227 -3.20 -16.83 5.52
N TRP A 228 -3.68 -15.98 4.60
CA TRP A 228 -4.42 -14.77 4.92
C TRP A 228 -5.90 -15.01 5.27
N SER A 229 -6.53 -16.01 4.65
CA SER A 229 -7.98 -16.24 4.76
C SER A 229 -8.39 -17.09 5.97
N ASN A 230 -7.51 -17.98 6.45
CA ASN A 230 -7.81 -19.00 7.47
C ASN A 230 -7.97 -18.50 8.91
#